data_AF-A0A554ITG8-F1
#
_entry.id   AF-A0A554ITG8-F1
#
_cell.length_a   1.000
_cell.length_b   1.000
_cell.length_c   1.000
_cell.angle_alpha   90.00
_cell.angle_beta   90.00
_cell.angle_gamma   90.00
#
_symmetry.space_group_name_H-M   'P 1'
#
loop_
_entity.id
_entity.type
_entity.pdbx_description
1 polymer ?
#
loop_
_entity_poly.entity_id
_entity_poly.type
_entity_poly.pdbx_seq_one_letter_code
_entity_poly.pdbx_strand_id
1 'polypeptide(L)'
;MTMPSLSVFLPQEGESWSQLLKRAEAIPGELLIILAGYENAAERDGFLAACAALGARARFAVREKSMVRSLRSKGLRVVDSVKDFRAILANHPMLPEALRAFSPHVWQQQIRSRLQTMGLLSVPKIRIWILTLVSGLLLFFVLFWLLPSAQIRVWPREDSVSQTANVWLVLSGSTVAVPQRVRTMELLPIRVEISRSLTFDQVSKD
;
A
#
# COMPACT_ATOMS: atom_id res chain seq x y z
N MET A 1 -41.66 17.86 -8.93
CA MET A 1 -41.87 16.70 -8.05
C MET A 1 -40.67 16.56 -7.14
N THR A 2 -40.73 17.15 -5.95
CA THR A 2 -39.74 16.92 -4.89
C THR A 2 -39.90 15.47 -4.44
N MET A 3 -38.84 14.67 -4.54
CA MET A 3 -38.90 13.29 -4.04
C MET A 3 -39.21 13.33 -2.54
N PRO A 4 -40.10 12.46 -2.02
CA PRO A 4 -40.29 12.35 -0.59
C PRO A 4 -38.92 12.05 0.04
N SER A 5 -38.53 12.86 1.02
CA SER A 5 -37.26 12.73 1.74
C SER A 5 -37.31 11.47 2.60
N LEU A 6 -36.99 10.32 2.00
CA LEU A 6 -36.83 9.06 2.71
C LEU A 6 -35.61 9.20 3.62
N SER A 7 -35.82 9.20 4.94
CA SER A 7 -34.73 9.23 5.92
C SER A 7 -34.37 7.82 6.33
N VAL A 8 -33.10 7.46 6.19
CA VAL A 8 -32.57 6.14 6.54
C VAL A 8 -31.97 6.18 7.93
N PHE A 9 -32.40 5.29 8.80
CA PHE A 9 -31.94 5.17 10.17
C PHE A 9 -31.17 3.88 10.38
N LEU A 10 -29.96 4.06 10.88
CA LEU A 10 -29.06 3.02 11.32
C LEU A 10 -28.91 3.13 12.85
N PRO A 11 -29.15 2.05 13.60
CA PRO A 11 -28.86 2.02 15.03
C PRO A 11 -27.35 2.23 15.22
N GLN A 12 -26.99 3.14 16.12
CA GLN A 12 -25.61 3.33 16.52
C GLN A 12 -25.21 2.27 17.56
N GLU A 13 -23.93 1.89 17.60
CA GLU A 13 -23.44 0.93 18.60
C GLU A 13 -23.72 1.44 20.02
N GLY A 14 -24.41 0.63 20.82
CA GLY A 14 -24.81 0.98 22.19
C GLY A 14 -26.04 1.89 22.31
N GLU A 15 -26.67 2.28 21.20
CA GLU A 15 -27.91 3.05 21.23
C GLU A 15 -29.07 2.21 21.80
N SER A 16 -29.83 2.80 22.72
CA SER A 16 -31.02 2.15 23.29
C SER A 16 -32.25 2.34 22.40
N TRP A 17 -33.22 1.41 22.50
CA TRP A 17 -34.46 1.45 21.71
C TRP A 17 -35.24 2.76 21.85
N SER A 18 -35.26 3.31 23.06
CA SER A 18 -35.96 4.57 23.33
C SER A 18 -35.28 5.77 22.67
N GLN A 19 -33.94 5.78 22.56
CA GLN A 19 -33.19 6.82 21.85
C GLN A 19 -33.44 6.75 20.35
N LEU A 20 -33.40 5.54 19.77
CA LEU A 20 -33.70 5.33 18.35
C LEU A 20 -35.11 5.80 18.01
N LEU A 21 -36.10 5.48 18.85
CA LEU A 21 -37.49 5.91 18.68
C LEU A 21 -37.63 7.43 18.76
N LYS A 22 -37.03 8.08 19.75
CA LYS A 22 -37.03 9.55 19.87
C LYS A 22 -36.45 10.23 18.63
N ARG A 23 -35.37 9.68 18.07
CA ARG A 23 -34.77 10.17 16.83
C ARG A 23 -35.68 9.94 15.62
N ALA A 24 -36.34 8.78 15.55
CA ALA A 24 -37.28 8.47 14.47
C ALA A 24 -38.52 9.37 14.51
N GLU A 25 -39.04 9.69 15.71
CA GLU A 25 -40.18 10.60 15.91
C GLU A 25 -39.84 12.04 15.54
N ALA A 26 -38.61 12.48 15.81
CA ALA A 26 -38.15 13.85 15.54
C ALA A 26 -38.08 14.17 14.03
N ILE A 27 -37.98 13.16 13.16
CA ILE A 27 -37.83 13.38 11.71
C ILE A 27 -39.19 13.30 10.99
N PRO A 28 -39.62 14.37 10.29
CA PRO A 28 -40.79 14.32 9.43
C PRO A 28 -40.50 13.56 8.12
N GLY A 29 -41.49 12.84 7.58
CA GLY A 29 -41.38 12.10 6.32
C GLY A 29 -41.48 10.58 6.43
N GLU A 30 -41.10 9.89 5.35
CA GLU A 30 -41.00 8.42 5.30
C GLU A 30 -39.69 7.98 5.96
N LEU A 31 -39.76 6.95 6.80
CA LEU A 31 -38.65 6.45 7.58
C LEU A 31 -38.31 5.03 7.14
N LEU A 32 -37.03 4.76 6.89
CA LEU A 32 -36.52 3.40 6.72
C LEU A 32 -35.57 3.07 7.88
N ILE A 33 -36.04 2.23 8.80
CA ILE A 33 -35.27 1.82 9.98
C ILE A 33 -34.66 0.45 9.71
N ILE A 34 -33.33 0.34 9.81
CA ILE A 34 -32.59 -0.89 9.53
C ILE A 34 -32.27 -1.57 10.86
N LEU A 35 -32.85 -2.74 11.11
CA LEU A 35 -32.57 -3.51 12.32
C LEU A 35 -31.69 -4.70 11.96
N ALA A 36 -30.38 -4.53 12.06
CA ALA A 36 -29.41 -5.58 11.81
C ALA A 36 -28.55 -5.82 13.06
N GLY A 37 -28.53 -7.05 13.56
CA GLY A 37 -27.60 -7.49 14.61
C GLY A 37 -27.94 -7.09 16.05
N TYR A 38 -29.13 -6.58 16.33
CA TYR A 38 -29.55 -6.23 17.69
C TYR A 38 -30.40 -7.35 18.32
N GLU A 39 -29.84 -8.06 19.30
CA GLU A 39 -30.37 -9.32 19.87
C GLU A 39 -30.96 -9.20 21.29
N ASN A 40 -31.40 -8.02 21.72
CA ASN A 40 -31.94 -7.90 23.08
C ASN A 40 -33.43 -8.30 23.13
N ALA A 41 -33.70 -9.60 23.34
CA ALA A 41 -35.04 -10.18 23.29
C ALA A 41 -36.00 -9.61 24.35
N ALA A 42 -35.49 -9.24 25.53
CA ALA A 42 -36.31 -8.76 26.65
C ALA A 42 -37.00 -7.41 26.37
N GLU A 43 -36.37 -6.53 25.59
CA GLU A 43 -36.90 -5.19 25.27
C GLU A 43 -37.63 -5.15 23.91
N ARG A 44 -37.61 -6.25 23.17
CA ARG A 44 -38.14 -6.35 21.80
C ARG A 44 -39.62 -5.99 21.75
N ASP A 45 -40.44 -6.53 22.65
CA ASP A 45 -41.88 -6.33 22.58
C ASP A 45 -42.30 -4.89 22.87
N GLY A 46 -41.64 -4.24 23.84
CA GLY A 46 -41.82 -2.83 24.18
C GLY A 46 -41.43 -1.92 23.01
N PHE A 47 -40.27 -2.17 22.41
CA PHE A 47 -39.83 -1.43 21.22
C PHE A 47 -40.80 -1.60 20.05
N LEU A 48 -41.24 -2.83 19.78
CA LEU A 48 -42.18 -3.12 18.69
C LEU A 48 -43.56 -2.45 18.94
N ALA A 49 -43.98 -2.32 20.20
CA ALA A 49 -45.23 -1.63 20.54
C ALA A 49 -45.09 -0.12 20.30
N ALA A 50 -43.96 0.47 20.69
CA ALA A 50 -43.69 1.87 20.41
C ALA A 50 -43.51 2.15 18.90
N CYS A 51 -42.92 1.23 18.14
CA CYS A 51 -42.86 1.31 16.68
C CYS A 51 -44.24 1.34 16.02
N ALA A 52 -45.26 0.73 16.63
CA ALA A 52 -46.62 0.78 16.11
C ALA A 52 -47.17 2.23 16.09
N ALA A 53 -46.71 3.09 17.00
CA ALA A 53 -47.08 4.52 17.02
C ALA A 53 -46.55 5.30 15.80
N LEU A 54 -45.44 4.85 15.20
CA LEU A 54 -44.91 5.44 13.96
C LEU A 54 -45.78 5.11 12.73
N GLY A 55 -46.64 4.09 12.84
CA GLY A 55 -47.67 3.75 11.86
C GLY A 55 -47.13 3.47 10.45
N ALA A 56 -47.88 3.90 9.44
CA ALA A 56 -47.58 3.62 8.02
C ALA A 56 -46.36 4.38 7.46
N ARG A 57 -45.80 5.33 8.23
CA ARG A 57 -44.63 6.13 7.83
C ARG A 57 -43.31 5.36 7.95
N ALA A 58 -43.25 4.39 8.86
CA ALA A 58 -42.05 3.60 9.11
C ALA A 58 -42.05 2.31 8.28
N ARG A 59 -40.93 2.07 7.60
CA ARG A 59 -40.59 0.82 6.94
C ARG A 59 -39.40 0.22 7.68
N PHE A 60 -39.47 -1.06 8.00
CA PHE A 60 -38.43 -1.76 8.74
C PHE A 60 -37.69 -2.71 7.82
N ALA A 61 -36.37 -2.55 7.70
CA ALA A 61 -35.53 -3.47 6.96
C ALA A 61 -34.91 -4.48 7.94
N VAL A 62 -35.38 -5.72 7.90
CA VAL A 62 -34.97 -6.79 8.83
C VAL A 62 -34.81 -8.12 8.11
N ARG A 63 -33.73 -8.87 8.41
CA ARG A 63 -33.52 -10.23 7.87
C ARG A 63 -33.92 -11.36 8.81
N GLU A 64 -33.99 -11.12 10.12
CA GLU A 64 -34.33 -12.14 11.11
C GLU A 64 -35.81 -12.53 11.00
N LYS A 65 -36.10 -13.80 10.71
CA LYS A 65 -37.47 -14.28 10.44
C LYS A 65 -38.42 -14.10 11.63
N SER A 66 -37.91 -14.21 12.85
CA SER A 66 -38.67 -13.99 14.09
C SER A 66 -39.21 -12.55 14.14
N MET A 67 -38.34 -11.55 13.95
CA MET A 67 -38.71 -10.14 13.92
C MET A 67 -39.62 -9.80 12.76
N VAL A 68 -39.38 -10.37 11.58
CA VAL A 68 -40.26 -10.15 10.42
C VAL A 68 -41.69 -10.56 10.76
N ARG A 69 -41.88 -11.70 11.44
CA ARG A 69 -43.21 -12.15 11.90
C ARG A 69 -43.80 -11.19 12.94
N SER A 70 -43.02 -10.79 13.95
CA SER A 70 -43.50 -9.89 15.00
C SER A 70 -43.81 -8.47 14.52
N LEU A 71 -43.09 -7.96 13.52
CA LEU A 71 -43.37 -6.67 12.89
C LEU A 71 -44.62 -6.75 12.01
N ARG A 72 -44.76 -7.83 11.21
CA ARG A 72 -45.93 -8.04 10.37
C ARG A 72 -47.20 -8.28 11.17
N SER A 73 -47.14 -8.99 12.30
CA SER A 73 -48.30 -9.19 13.18
C SER A 73 -48.81 -7.87 13.78
N LYS A 74 -47.94 -6.86 13.93
CA LYS A 74 -48.30 -5.50 14.34
C LYS A 74 -48.70 -4.59 13.18
N GLY A 75 -48.83 -5.12 11.96
CA GLY A 75 -49.25 -4.36 10.77
C GLY A 75 -48.17 -3.43 10.21
N LEU A 76 -46.91 -3.58 10.62
CA LEU A 76 -45.81 -2.74 10.15
C LEU A 76 -45.28 -3.21 8.79
N ARG A 77 -44.82 -2.27 7.96
CA ARG A 77 -44.24 -2.57 6.65
C ARG A 77 -42.81 -3.07 6.81
N VAL A 78 -42.55 -4.30 6.37
CA VAL A 78 -41.25 -4.96 6.51
C VAL A 78 -40.63 -5.25 5.15
N VAL A 79 -39.35 -4.92 5.00
CA VAL A 79 -38.51 -5.24 3.85
C VAL A 79 -37.51 -6.31 4.28
N ASP A 80 -37.71 -7.53 3.79
CA ASP A 80 -36.86 -8.70 4.10
C ASP A 80 -35.94 -9.10 2.93
N SER A 81 -36.29 -8.69 1.71
CA SER A 81 -35.53 -8.94 0.49
C SER A 81 -34.49 -7.85 0.20
N VAL A 82 -33.27 -8.29 -0.15
CA VAL A 82 -32.19 -7.37 -0.59
C VAL A 82 -32.55 -6.66 -1.90
N LYS A 83 -33.33 -7.28 -2.79
CA LYS A 83 -33.75 -6.67 -4.05
C LYS A 83 -34.66 -5.47 -3.79
N ASP A 84 -35.66 -5.65 -2.93
CA ASP A 84 -36.63 -4.62 -2.58
C ASP A 84 -35.96 -3.50 -1.79
N PHE A 85 -35.07 -3.86 -0.86
CA PHE A 85 -34.24 -2.91 -0.13
C PHE A 85 -33.41 -2.02 -1.05
N ARG A 86 -32.75 -2.61 -2.07
CA ARG A 86 -32.00 -1.85 -3.08
C ARG A 86 -32.90 -0.99 -3.95
N ALA A 87 -34.09 -1.47 -4.31
CA ALA A 87 -35.04 -0.70 -5.11
C ALA A 87 -35.52 0.54 -4.36
N ILE A 88 -35.81 0.43 -3.05
CA ILE A 88 -36.19 1.54 -2.19
C ILE A 88 -35.06 2.57 -2.06
N LEU A 89 -33.80 2.12 -1.99
CA LEU A 89 -32.64 2.98 -1.78
C LEU A 89 -31.88 3.35 -3.05
N ALA A 90 -32.39 3.05 -4.25
CA ALA A 90 -31.61 3.11 -5.50
C ALA A 90 -30.93 4.46 -5.76
N ASN A 91 -31.55 5.56 -5.35
CA ASN A 91 -31.04 6.93 -5.52
C ASN A 91 -30.54 7.56 -4.22
N HIS A 92 -30.47 6.81 -3.12
CA HIS A 92 -30.12 7.36 -1.81
C HIS A 92 -28.61 7.29 -1.56
N PRO A 93 -27.95 8.39 -1.11
CA PRO A 93 -26.50 8.41 -0.90
C PRO A 93 -26.03 7.42 0.16
N MET A 94 -26.88 7.08 1.14
CA MET A 94 -26.56 6.10 2.19
C MET A 94 -26.76 4.63 1.80
N LEU A 95 -27.11 4.32 0.53
CA LEU A 95 -27.27 2.91 0.09
C LEU A 95 -26.10 1.98 0.47
N PRO A 96 -24.81 2.32 0.28
CA PRO A 96 -23.73 1.39 0.55
C PRO A 96 -23.58 1.07 2.05
N GLU A 97 -23.79 2.06 2.91
CA GLU A 97 -23.71 1.92 4.36
C GLU A 97 -24.92 1.16 4.91
N ALA A 98 -26.12 1.52 4.42
CA ALA A 98 -27.37 0.84 4.69
C ALA A 98 -27.33 -0.65 4.28
N LEU A 99 -26.75 -0.95 3.11
CA LEU A 99 -26.58 -2.32 2.61
C LEU A 99 -25.56 -3.10 3.45
N ARG A 100 -24.50 -2.44 3.93
CA ARG A 100 -23.50 -3.06 4.82
C ARG A 100 -24.13 -3.50 6.13
N ALA A 101 -24.98 -2.65 6.72
CA ALA A 101 -25.72 -3.00 7.93
C ALA A 101 -26.75 -4.11 7.65
N PHE A 102 -27.59 -3.94 6.63
CA PHE A 102 -28.68 -4.87 6.34
C PHE A 102 -28.21 -6.28 5.93
N SER A 103 -27.16 -6.39 5.13
CA SER A 103 -26.62 -7.69 4.69
C SER A 103 -25.09 -7.66 4.51
N PRO A 104 -24.33 -7.93 5.59
CA PRO A 104 -22.87 -7.92 5.56
C PRO A 104 -22.29 -8.86 4.50
N HIS A 105 -22.84 -10.06 4.37
CA HIS A 105 -22.36 -11.06 3.41
C HIS A 105 -22.54 -10.63 1.94
N VAL A 106 -23.69 -10.04 1.59
CA VAL A 106 -23.92 -9.57 0.22
C VAL A 106 -23.02 -8.39 -0.10
N TRP A 107 -22.80 -7.50 0.87
CA TRP A 107 -21.85 -6.40 0.74
C TRP A 107 -20.41 -6.89 0.53
N GLN A 108 -19.95 -7.87 1.32
CA GLN A 108 -18.63 -8.51 1.14
C GLN A 108 -18.49 -9.17 -0.24
N GLN A 109 -19.53 -9.89 -0.70
CA GLN A 109 -19.55 -10.49 -2.03
C GLN A 109 -19.48 -9.44 -3.14
N GLN A 110 -20.18 -8.32 -2.98
CA GLN A 110 -20.16 -7.22 -3.95
C GLN A 110 -18.81 -6.49 -3.98
N ILE A 111 -18.15 -6.33 -2.84
CA ILE A 111 -16.78 -5.80 -2.81
C ILE A 111 -15.83 -6.77 -3.51
N ARG A 112 -15.93 -8.06 -3.19
CA ARG A 112 -15.10 -9.08 -3.84
C ARG A 112 -15.31 -9.09 -5.35
N SER A 113 -16.56 -9.04 -5.83
CA SER A 113 -16.85 -9.00 -7.26
C SER A 113 -16.34 -7.71 -7.91
N ARG A 114 -16.51 -6.56 -7.26
CA ARG A 114 -15.96 -5.28 -7.75
C ARG A 114 -14.43 -5.32 -7.86
N LEU A 115 -13.75 -5.81 -6.83
CA LEU A 115 -12.29 -5.98 -6.83
C LEU A 115 -11.82 -6.99 -7.90
N GLN A 116 -12.60 -8.04 -8.17
CA GLN A 116 -12.35 -8.96 -9.27
C GLN A 116 -12.53 -8.29 -10.64
N THR A 117 -13.63 -7.54 -10.84
CA THR A 117 -13.91 -6.85 -12.11
C THR A 117 -12.93 -5.72 -12.42
N MET A 118 -12.41 -5.04 -11.39
CA MET A 118 -11.34 -4.05 -11.55
C MET A 118 -9.99 -4.70 -11.91
N GLY A 119 -9.90 -6.04 -11.95
CA GLY A 119 -8.68 -6.76 -12.28
C GLY A 119 -7.60 -6.72 -11.20
N LEU A 120 -7.85 -6.03 -10.08
CA LEU A 120 -6.97 -5.96 -8.90
C LEU A 120 -6.81 -7.33 -8.22
N LEU A 121 -7.87 -8.13 -8.21
CA LEU A 121 -7.85 -9.51 -7.71
C LEU A 121 -7.59 -10.56 -8.79
N SER A 122 -7.19 -10.16 -10.01
CA SER A 122 -6.71 -11.16 -10.96
C SER A 122 -5.40 -11.73 -10.40
N VAL A 123 -5.48 -12.97 -9.90
CA VAL A 123 -4.35 -13.74 -9.35
C VAL A 123 -3.08 -13.64 -10.24
N PRO A 124 -3.19 -13.60 -11.59
CA PRO A 124 -2.04 -13.36 -12.45
C PRO A 124 -1.37 -11.99 -12.24
N LYS A 125 -2.13 -10.89 -12.11
CA LYS A 125 -1.54 -9.55 -11.95
C LYS A 125 -0.86 -9.41 -10.60
N ILE A 126 -1.48 -9.88 -9.51
CA ILE A 126 -0.86 -9.83 -8.17
C ILE A 126 0.47 -10.58 -8.17
N ARG A 127 0.52 -11.76 -8.82
CA ARG A 127 1.77 -12.53 -8.95
C ARG A 127 2.86 -11.73 -9.67
N ILE A 128 2.52 -11.05 -10.77
CA ILE A 128 3.47 -10.20 -11.52
C ILE A 128 3.95 -9.05 -10.64
N TRP A 129 3.05 -8.36 -9.95
CA TRP A 129 3.41 -7.26 -9.04
C TRP A 129 4.35 -7.71 -7.92
N ILE A 130 4.09 -8.87 -7.32
CA ILE A 130 4.97 -9.44 -6.28
C ILE A 130 6.35 -9.79 -6.86
N LEU A 131 6.40 -10.44 -8.03
CA LEU A 131 7.66 -10.75 -8.71
C LEU A 131 8.46 -9.47 -8.99
N THR A 132 7.82 -8.44 -9.55
CA THR A 132 8.46 -7.15 -9.84
C THR A 132 8.95 -6.47 -8.56
N LEU A 133 8.16 -6.48 -7.49
CA LEU A 133 8.55 -5.91 -6.20
C LEU A 133 9.75 -6.63 -5.59
N VAL A 134 9.73 -7.96 -5.58
CA VAL A 134 10.82 -8.78 -5.04
C VAL A 134 12.10 -8.60 -5.86
N SER A 135 12.01 -8.63 -7.19
CA SER A 135 13.16 -8.36 -8.06
C SER A 135 13.71 -6.95 -7.87
N GLY A 136 12.84 -5.94 -7.73
CA GLY A 136 13.25 -4.56 -7.46
C GLY A 136 13.94 -4.40 -6.10
N LEU A 137 13.41 -5.02 -5.06
CA LEU A 137 14.02 -5.04 -3.72
C LEU A 137 15.38 -5.73 -3.73
N LEU A 138 15.51 -6.84 -4.44
CA LEU A 138 16.75 -7.60 -4.53
C LEU A 138 17.81 -6.82 -5.30
N LEU A 139 17.43 -6.17 -6.41
CA LEU A 139 18.30 -5.26 -7.16
C LEU A 139 18.77 -4.09 -6.27
N PHE A 140 17.83 -3.45 -5.55
CA PHE A 140 18.13 -2.36 -4.63
C PHE A 140 19.10 -2.81 -3.54
N PHE A 141 18.86 -3.98 -2.94
CA PHE A 141 19.75 -4.55 -1.94
C PHE A 141 21.16 -4.79 -2.47
N VAL A 142 21.29 -5.33 -3.69
CA VAL A 142 22.62 -5.54 -4.29
C VAL A 142 23.33 -4.21 -4.56
N LEU A 143 22.62 -3.21 -5.10
CA LEU A 143 23.19 -1.91 -5.44
C LEU A 143 23.65 -1.10 -4.22
N PHE A 144 22.82 -1.05 -3.18
CA PHE A 144 23.05 -0.16 -2.04
C PHE A 144 23.70 -0.83 -0.84
N TRP A 145 23.66 -2.16 -0.76
CA TRP A 145 24.21 -2.90 0.37
C TRP A 145 25.40 -3.76 -0.04
N LEU A 146 25.27 -4.54 -1.12
CA LEU A 146 26.33 -5.48 -1.50
C LEU A 146 27.52 -4.78 -2.17
N LEU A 147 27.26 -3.88 -3.14
CA LEU A 147 28.34 -3.19 -3.87
C LEU A 147 29.24 -2.31 -2.98
N PRO A 148 28.72 -1.51 -2.03
CA PRO A 148 29.56 -0.74 -1.12
C PRO A 148 30.41 -1.62 -0.19
N SER A 149 29.97 -2.86 0.07
CA SER A 149 30.72 -3.81 0.89
C SER A 149 31.85 -4.54 0.14
N ALA A 150 31.91 -4.40 -1.19
CA ALA A 150 32.92 -5.06 -2.00
C ALA A 150 34.29 -4.39 -1.82
N GLN A 151 35.19 -5.06 -1.12
CA GLN A 151 36.60 -4.66 -1.05
C GLN A 151 37.28 -4.91 -2.40
N ILE A 152 37.52 -3.84 -3.17
CA ILE A 152 38.33 -3.93 -4.38
C ILE A 152 39.79 -4.08 -3.96
N ARG A 153 40.32 -5.31 -3.99
CA ARG A 153 41.76 -5.56 -3.83
C ARG A 153 42.44 -5.45 -5.19
N VAL A 154 43.15 -4.36 -5.40
CA VAL A 154 44.03 -4.19 -6.56
C VAL A 154 45.37 -4.82 -6.22
N TRP A 155 45.70 -5.93 -6.89
CA TRP A 155 47.02 -6.53 -6.78
C TRP A 155 47.91 -6.02 -7.91
N PRO A 156 49.16 -5.61 -7.63
CA PRO A 156 50.12 -5.31 -8.68
C PRO A 156 50.35 -6.56 -9.52
N ARG A 157 50.38 -6.42 -10.85
CA ARG A 157 50.79 -7.52 -11.73
C ARG A 157 52.27 -7.83 -11.46
N GLU A 158 52.55 -9.04 -10.99
CA GLU A 158 53.90 -9.58 -10.85
C GLU A 158 54.50 -10.03 -12.20
N ASP A 159 53.68 -10.07 -13.25
CA ASP A 159 54.17 -10.27 -14.61
C ASP A 159 55.06 -9.10 -15.00
N SER A 160 56.38 -9.30 -14.92
CA SER A 160 57.36 -8.44 -15.58
C SER A 160 57.06 -8.49 -17.07
N VAL A 161 56.32 -7.52 -17.58
CA VAL A 161 56.23 -7.29 -19.01
C VAL A 161 57.61 -6.83 -19.45
N SER A 162 58.46 -7.78 -19.84
CA SER A 162 59.75 -7.57 -20.47
C SER A 162 59.54 -7.08 -21.90
N GLN A 163 58.88 -5.94 -22.06
CA GLN A 163 59.05 -5.15 -23.26
C GLN A 163 60.47 -4.60 -23.23
N THR A 164 61.37 -5.24 -23.98
CA THR A 164 62.66 -4.68 -24.36
C THR A 164 62.41 -3.47 -25.26
N ALA A 165 62.00 -2.37 -24.65
CA ALA A 165 61.99 -1.08 -25.32
C ALA A 165 63.44 -0.57 -25.32
N ASN A 166 64.07 -0.53 -26.50
CA ASN A 166 65.34 0.16 -26.70
C ASN A 166 65.10 1.66 -26.57
N VAL A 167 65.01 2.17 -25.34
CA VAL A 167 64.86 3.60 -25.06
C VAL A 167 66.25 4.23 -25.06
N TRP A 168 66.52 5.06 -26.05
CA TRP A 168 67.72 5.90 -26.07
C TRP A 168 67.46 7.14 -25.24
N LEU A 169 68.18 7.26 -24.13
CA LEU A 169 68.16 8.44 -23.26
C LEU A 169 69.10 9.48 -23.84
N VAL A 170 68.55 10.55 -24.44
CA VAL A 170 69.35 11.65 -25.00
C VAL A 170 69.25 12.82 -24.03
N LEU A 171 70.37 13.16 -23.38
CA LEU A 171 70.48 14.36 -22.56
C LEU A 171 70.52 15.60 -23.48
N SER A 172 69.89 16.70 -23.06
CA SER A 172 69.91 17.97 -23.81
C SER A 172 71.35 18.39 -24.13
N GLY A 173 71.69 18.47 -25.43
CA GLY A 173 73.03 18.81 -25.93
C GLY A 173 73.81 17.68 -26.62
N SER A 174 73.27 16.45 -26.66
CA SER A 174 73.88 15.35 -27.42
C SER A 174 73.66 15.48 -28.93
N THR A 175 74.74 15.44 -29.72
CA THR A 175 74.72 15.50 -31.20
C THR A 175 74.78 14.12 -31.86
N VAL A 176 74.22 13.09 -31.21
CA VAL A 176 74.19 11.74 -31.78
C VAL A 176 73.07 11.64 -32.83
N ALA A 177 73.41 11.16 -34.03
CA ALA A 177 72.45 10.95 -35.12
C ALA A 177 71.48 9.81 -34.76
N VAL A 178 70.29 10.16 -34.26
CA VAL A 178 69.24 9.18 -33.92
C VAL A 178 68.48 8.76 -35.19
N PRO A 179 68.34 7.45 -35.47
CA PRO A 179 67.55 6.96 -36.61
C PRO A 179 66.06 7.34 -36.49
N GLN A 180 65.43 7.82 -37.57
CA GLN A 180 64.03 8.31 -37.61
C GLN A 180 62.96 7.31 -37.13
N ARG A 181 63.30 6.03 -36.97
CA ARG A 181 62.41 4.96 -36.50
C ARG A 181 62.27 4.86 -34.98
N VAL A 182 63.00 5.67 -34.22
CA VAL A 182 63.02 5.61 -32.76
C VAL A 182 62.27 6.81 -32.17
N ARG A 183 61.30 6.55 -31.28
CA ARG A 183 60.61 7.62 -30.55
C ARG A 183 61.54 8.20 -29.49
N THR A 184 61.81 9.50 -29.59
CA THR A 184 62.53 10.26 -28.57
C THR A 184 61.56 10.70 -27.48
N MET A 185 61.92 10.47 -26.22
CA MET A 185 61.20 11.00 -25.07
C MET A 185 62.13 12.00 -24.38
N GLU A 186 61.67 13.24 -24.21
CA GLU A 186 62.45 14.25 -23.51
C GLU A 186 62.55 13.89 -22.02
N LEU A 187 63.77 13.96 -21.48
CA LEU A 187 63.99 13.72 -20.06
C LEU A 187 63.61 14.97 -19.27
N LEU A 188 62.67 14.82 -18.35
CA LEU A 188 62.41 15.79 -17.30
C LEU A 188 63.52 15.67 -16.24
N PRO A 189 64.39 16.68 -16.07
CA PRO A 189 65.45 16.61 -15.08
C PRO A 189 64.86 16.69 -13.68
N ILE A 190 64.97 15.61 -12.92
CA ILE A 190 64.63 15.61 -11.49
C ILE A 190 65.85 16.17 -10.75
N ARG A 191 65.70 17.35 -10.15
CA ARG A 191 66.71 17.88 -9.23
C ARG A 191 66.61 17.10 -7.92
N VAL A 192 67.65 16.36 -7.59
CA VAL A 192 67.75 15.66 -6.31
C VAL A 192 68.67 16.48 -5.41
N GLU A 193 68.12 17.05 -4.35
CA GLU A 193 68.90 17.62 -3.26
C GLU A 193 69.12 16.55 -2.19
N ILE A 194 70.38 16.15 -2.01
CA ILE A 194 70.76 15.18 -0.97
C ILE A 194 71.02 15.98 0.30
N SER A 195 70.06 15.98 1.22
CA SER A 195 70.20 16.68 2.50
C SER A 195 70.98 15.87 3.55
N ARG A 196 70.98 14.54 3.45
CA ARG A 196 71.76 13.64 4.32
C ARG A 196 72.20 12.39 3.57
N SER A 197 73.46 12.01 3.77
CA SER A 197 74.05 10.76 3.33
C SER A 197 74.37 9.94 4.56
N LEU A 198 73.76 8.77 4.71
CA LEU A 198 74.12 7.79 5.74
C LEU A 198 75.07 6.76 5.12
N THR A 199 76.35 6.86 5.43
CA THR A 199 77.35 5.85 5.10
C THR A 199 77.25 4.66 6.05
N PHE A 200 77.37 3.45 5.50
CA PHE A 200 77.10 2.17 6.15
C PHE A 200 78.07 1.77 7.29
N ASP A 201 78.93 2.69 7.74
CA ASP A 201 79.84 2.48 8.88
C ASP A 201 79.15 2.68 10.25
N GLN A 202 77.90 3.17 10.28
CA GLN A 202 77.21 3.52 11.54
C GLN A 202 76.18 2.48 12.03
N VAL A 203 76.02 1.33 11.36
CA VAL A 203 74.94 0.36 11.68
C VAL A 203 75.37 -0.72 12.70
N SER A 204 76.64 -0.78 13.13
CA SER A 204 77.12 -1.87 14.00
C SER A 204 77.23 -1.53 15.50
N LYS A 205 76.55 -0.49 15.97
CA LYS A 205 76.45 -0.20 17.42
C LYS A 205 75.04 0.23 17.77
N ASP A 206 74.15 -0.74 17.84
CA ASP A 206 73.03 -0.81 18.78
C ASP A 206 72.63 -2.28 18.96
#